data_AF-A0A4Y8AIG9-F1
#
_entry.id   AF-A0A4Y8AIG9-F1
#
_cell.length_a   1.000
_cell.length_b   1.000
_cell.length_c   1.000
_cell.angle_alpha   90.00
_cell.angle_beta   90.00
_cell.angle_gamma   90.00
#
_symmetry.space_group_name_H-M   'P 1'
#
loop_
_entity.id
_entity.type
_entity.pdbx_description
1 polymer ?
#
loop_
_entity_poly.entity_id
_entity_poly.type
_entity_poly.pdbx_seq_one_letter_code
_entity_poly.pdbx_strand_id
1 'polypeptide(L)'
;MNKNILLLPFFLILLWPAQFCLAQKNYTLSQIPDPKINGNGYVSNPDEVLSLTDVELLNQTIAQLDDTTKVQIAVVVVRNFDEHAEVFDFALQLFRKWGIGKANANNGLLLFVATDRREYRFITGYGLEGLLPDVTLQKIGDKFLLPAFKQAAYGEGITNALNTIAEYLAQKSNKKELNQLLDKRAPSSESGAEIIGICALIIFAGAAVFQTSKKYMKPKGAKKTKVKANSYDKVTTVGCVAIFIILFGLAFIIIFIAGLDWVKTISAGAIPYILYSIVAILVLFRYYSVLSDIRGFYKDDENLSDAVQRFNRVAWLYTIVSPLMLIAVLIEVIRRKSIMKRFKPLTDTKGQPMARINRDENREGKPYISAGQLAEENAGAYMYDIWVSADGKETKLITNEGSAFGSFDECPRCKFKTFCKPKTITISAATYTKEGSGKEIRRCENCQYEELIKMVVLPMRTKSAGSSTSGGSSSSSSGSSSWGGGSSGGGGAGGKW
;
A
#
# COMPACT_ATOMS: atom_id res chain seq x y z
N MET A 1 49.85 -51.48 -57.17
CA MET A 1 50.39 -51.48 -55.80
C MET A 1 51.51 -50.46 -55.72
N ASN A 2 51.29 -49.32 -55.06
CA ASN A 2 52.42 -48.59 -54.49
C ASN A 2 51.99 -47.98 -53.15
N LYS A 3 52.79 -48.35 -52.14
CA LYS A 3 52.57 -48.17 -50.70
C LYS A 3 52.94 -46.73 -50.34
N ASN A 4 51.99 -45.86 -50.05
CA ASN A 4 52.24 -44.55 -49.41
C ASN A 4 50.99 -43.94 -48.75
N ILE A 5 50.06 -44.76 -48.25
CA ILE A 5 48.89 -44.30 -47.51
C ILE A 5 48.79 -45.15 -46.24
N LEU A 6 49.75 -44.99 -45.32
CA LEU A 6 49.66 -45.64 -44.00
C LEU A 6 50.48 -44.91 -42.91
N LEU A 7 50.58 -43.59 -42.96
CA LEU A 7 51.27 -42.80 -41.93
C LEU A 7 50.51 -41.52 -41.54
N LEU A 8 49.18 -41.51 -41.66
CA LEU A 8 48.34 -40.35 -41.32
C LEU A 8 47.22 -40.54 -40.29
N PRO A 9 46.95 -41.73 -39.70
CA PRO A 9 46.03 -41.81 -38.55
C PRO A 9 46.72 -42.08 -37.20
N PHE A 10 48.05 -42.17 -37.12
CA PHE A 10 48.73 -42.48 -35.85
C PHE A 10 49.22 -41.24 -35.08
N PHE A 11 49.35 -40.08 -35.74
CA PHE A 11 49.83 -38.85 -35.10
C PHE A 11 48.73 -37.97 -34.48
N LEU A 12 47.45 -38.29 -34.73
CA LEU A 12 46.28 -37.54 -34.24
C LEU A 12 45.65 -38.12 -32.97
N ILE A 13 46.10 -39.29 -32.50
CA ILE A 13 45.58 -39.97 -31.29
C ILE A 13 46.48 -39.69 -30.06
N LEU A 14 47.69 -39.15 -30.26
CA LEU A 14 48.63 -38.80 -29.18
C LEU A 14 48.52 -37.35 -28.66
N LEU A 15 47.60 -36.55 -29.22
CA LEU A 15 47.32 -35.17 -28.80
C LEU A 15 46.00 -35.03 -28.04
N TRP A 16 45.61 -36.06 -27.28
CA TRP A 16 44.45 -35.98 -26.39
C TRP A 16 44.72 -36.59 -25.01
N PRO A 17 45.64 -36.00 -24.23
CA PRO A 17 45.35 -35.92 -22.80
C PRO A 17 45.88 -34.62 -22.19
N ALA A 18 45.19 -33.49 -22.33
CA ALA A 18 45.48 -32.32 -21.48
C ALA A 18 44.42 -31.19 -21.57
N GLN A 19 43.13 -31.48 -21.56
CA GLN A 19 42.13 -30.42 -21.34
C GLN A 19 41.01 -30.87 -20.41
N PHE A 20 41.37 -31.38 -19.23
CA PHE A 20 40.55 -31.20 -18.03
C PHE A 20 41.24 -30.14 -17.18
N CYS A 21 41.14 -28.88 -17.61
CA CYS A 21 41.30 -27.78 -16.68
C CYS A 21 39.97 -27.73 -15.91
N LEU A 22 39.92 -28.32 -14.71
CA LEU A 22 38.85 -28.05 -13.77
C LEU A 22 38.91 -26.55 -13.47
N ALA A 23 38.10 -25.75 -14.16
CA ALA A 23 37.96 -24.34 -13.84
C ALA A 23 37.56 -24.23 -12.37
N GLN A 24 38.46 -23.72 -11.53
CA GLN A 24 38.16 -23.44 -10.12
C GLN A 24 37.03 -22.41 -10.08
N LYS A 25 35.85 -22.86 -9.65
CA LYS A 25 34.67 -22.00 -9.57
C LYS A 25 34.73 -21.22 -8.26
N ASN A 26 34.95 -19.92 -8.36
CA ASN A 26 34.86 -19.01 -7.21
C ASN A 26 33.40 -18.62 -6.99
N TYR A 27 32.79 -19.10 -5.91
CA TYR A 27 31.40 -18.78 -5.59
C TYR A 27 31.21 -17.35 -5.10
N THR A 28 30.24 -16.65 -5.68
CA THR A 28 29.64 -15.44 -5.09
C THR A 28 28.45 -15.81 -4.20
N LEU A 29 28.00 -14.89 -3.34
CA LEU A 29 26.91 -15.11 -2.37
C LEU A 29 25.58 -15.61 -2.99
N SER A 30 25.34 -15.39 -4.29
CA SER A 30 24.14 -15.85 -5.00
C SER A 30 24.29 -17.21 -5.67
N GLN A 31 25.51 -17.73 -5.77
CA GLN A 31 25.79 -18.96 -6.48
C GLN A 31 25.84 -20.19 -5.56
N ILE A 32 25.98 -19.99 -4.25
CA ILE A 32 25.91 -21.07 -3.26
C ILE A 32 24.43 -21.46 -3.10
N PRO A 33 24.05 -22.72 -3.42
CA PRO A 33 22.67 -23.15 -3.37
C PRO A 33 22.18 -23.25 -1.92
N ASP A 34 21.06 -22.61 -1.61
CA ASP A 34 20.40 -22.78 -0.32
C ASP A 34 19.78 -24.19 -0.22
N PRO A 35 20.17 -25.02 0.77
CA PRO A 35 19.69 -26.39 0.87
C PRO A 35 18.20 -26.48 1.22
N LYS A 36 17.61 -25.44 1.82
CA LYS A 36 16.18 -25.40 2.12
C LYS A 36 15.33 -25.18 0.88
N ILE A 37 15.82 -24.37 -0.06
CA ILE A 37 15.13 -24.08 -1.33
C ILE A 37 15.32 -25.22 -2.34
N ASN A 38 16.51 -25.84 -2.38
CA ASN A 38 16.88 -26.76 -3.45
C ASN A 38 16.77 -28.26 -3.10
N GLY A 39 16.38 -28.61 -1.88
CA GLY A 39 16.26 -30.03 -1.48
C GLY A 39 15.67 -30.28 -0.10
N ASN A 40 15.12 -29.24 0.56
CA ASN A 40 14.62 -29.27 1.93
C ASN A 40 15.63 -29.83 2.97
N GLY A 41 16.93 -29.70 2.70
CA GLY A 41 18.02 -30.16 3.57
C GLY A 41 18.58 -29.06 4.48
N TYR A 42 19.75 -29.33 5.01
CA TYR A 42 20.52 -28.43 5.89
C TYR A 42 21.98 -28.26 5.42
N VAL A 43 22.43 -29.11 4.49
CA VAL A 43 23.81 -29.13 3.97
C VAL A 43 23.85 -28.66 2.52
N SER A 44 24.68 -27.65 2.23
CA SER A 44 25.02 -27.21 0.88
C SER A 44 26.41 -27.72 0.49
N ASN A 45 26.48 -28.61 -0.50
CA ASN A 45 27.71 -29.24 -1.01
C ASN A 45 27.78 -29.16 -2.55
N PRO A 46 27.91 -27.97 -3.15
CA PRO A 46 27.85 -27.80 -4.61
C PRO A 46 29.09 -28.31 -5.36
N ASP A 47 30.22 -28.49 -4.67
CA ASP A 47 31.48 -28.95 -5.27
C ASP A 47 31.74 -30.45 -5.01
N GLU A 48 30.76 -31.15 -4.47
CA GLU A 48 30.82 -32.59 -4.16
C GLU A 48 32.05 -32.96 -3.31
N VAL A 49 32.44 -32.06 -2.39
CA VAL A 49 33.56 -32.27 -1.45
C VAL A 49 33.18 -33.34 -0.43
N LEU A 50 31.93 -33.33 0.01
CA LEU A 50 31.36 -34.39 0.84
C LEU A 50 30.78 -35.50 -0.04
N SER A 51 30.91 -36.76 0.41
CA SER A 51 30.21 -37.86 -0.26
C SER A 51 28.70 -37.75 -0.07
N LEU A 52 27.91 -38.37 -0.93
CA LEU A 52 26.45 -38.39 -0.80
C LEU A 52 26.01 -39.00 0.55
N THR A 53 26.72 -40.03 1.00
CA THR A 53 26.50 -40.66 2.31
C THR A 53 26.74 -39.69 3.46
N ASP A 54 27.80 -38.87 3.39
CA ASP A 54 28.07 -37.85 4.41
C ASP A 54 27.00 -36.76 4.42
N VAL A 55 26.55 -36.32 3.24
CA VAL A 55 25.48 -35.32 3.12
C VAL A 55 24.18 -35.84 3.72
N GLU A 56 23.81 -37.09 3.46
CA GLU A 56 22.62 -37.71 4.03
C GLU A 56 22.73 -37.83 5.56
N LEU A 57 23.85 -38.34 6.07
CA LEU A 57 24.11 -38.45 7.50
C LEU A 57 24.02 -37.10 8.21
N LEU A 58 24.68 -36.07 7.67
CA LEU A 58 24.66 -34.72 8.22
C LEU A 58 23.26 -34.11 8.21
N ASN A 59 22.49 -34.29 7.13
CA ASN A 59 21.10 -33.82 7.09
C ASN A 59 20.24 -34.50 8.17
N GLN A 60 20.42 -35.80 8.40
CA GLN A 60 19.71 -36.53 9.45
C GLN A 60 20.12 -36.06 10.85
N THR A 61 21.42 -35.89 11.11
CA THR A 61 21.94 -35.38 12.39
C THR A 61 21.42 -33.97 12.68
N ILE A 62 21.45 -33.08 11.69
CA ILE A 62 20.96 -31.71 11.84
C ILE A 62 19.43 -31.69 12.05
N ALA A 63 18.67 -32.53 11.35
CA ALA A 63 17.23 -32.63 11.54
C ALA A 63 16.87 -33.05 12.98
N GLN A 64 17.54 -34.07 13.52
CA GLN A 64 17.35 -34.51 14.90
C GLN A 64 17.71 -33.42 15.92
N LEU A 65 18.75 -32.65 15.63
CA LEU A 65 19.17 -31.51 16.43
C LEU A 65 18.14 -30.39 16.45
N ASP A 66 17.63 -30.01 15.27
CA ASP A 66 16.58 -29.00 15.13
C ASP A 66 15.30 -29.47 15.85
N ASP A 67 14.94 -30.75 15.76
CA ASP A 67 13.77 -31.27 16.46
C ASP A 67 13.90 -31.22 17.98
N THR A 68 15.08 -31.56 18.51
CA THR A 68 15.33 -31.69 19.96
C THR A 68 15.63 -30.36 20.63
N THR A 69 16.39 -29.49 19.97
CA THR A 69 16.93 -28.23 20.54
C THR A 69 16.25 -26.99 19.96
N LYS A 70 15.49 -27.13 18.87
CA LYS A 70 14.88 -26.04 18.08
C LYS A 70 15.89 -25.07 17.46
N VAL A 71 17.18 -25.36 17.54
CA VAL A 71 18.28 -24.60 16.95
C VAL A 71 18.37 -24.92 15.46
N GLN A 72 18.42 -23.88 14.63
CA GLN A 72 18.55 -24.05 13.18
C GLN A 72 20.01 -24.06 12.78
N ILE A 73 20.50 -25.20 12.30
CA ILE A 73 21.89 -25.37 11.88
C ILE A 73 21.96 -25.49 10.36
N ALA A 74 22.93 -24.82 9.74
CA ALA A 74 23.29 -25.02 8.34
C ALA A 74 24.77 -25.36 8.20
N VAL A 75 25.10 -26.23 7.25
CA VAL A 75 26.48 -26.55 6.89
C VAL A 75 26.71 -26.23 5.43
N VAL A 76 27.78 -25.51 5.13
CA VAL A 76 28.17 -25.14 3.78
C VAL A 76 29.61 -25.57 3.55
N VAL A 77 29.83 -26.43 2.55
CA VAL A 77 31.17 -26.89 2.17
C VAL A 77 31.40 -26.55 0.70
N VAL A 78 32.44 -25.75 0.45
CA VAL A 78 32.86 -25.34 -0.88
C VAL A 78 34.38 -25.53 -1.02
N ARG A 79 34.88 -25.58 -2.25
CA ARG A 79 36.32 -25.52 -2.52
C ARG A 79 36.85 -24.13 -2.30
N ASN A 80 36.27 -23.14 -2.99
CA ASN A 80 36.67 -21.74 -2.90
C ASN A 80 35.45 -20.80 -2.99
N PHE A 81 35.67 -19.52 -2.70
CA PHE A 81 34.67 -18.46 -2.81
C PHE A 81 35.37 -17.18 -3.31
N ASP A 82 34.63 -16.08 -3.44
CA ASP A 82 35.12 -14.76 -3.87
C ASP A 82 36.54 -14.44 -3.33
N GLU A 83 37.51 -14.28 -4.24
CA GLU A 83 38.93 -14.09 -3.96
C GLU A 83 39.22 -12.83 -3.13
N HIS A 84 38.36 -11.83 -3.18
CA HIS A 84 38.53 -10.58 -2.46
C HIS A 84 37.79 -10.55 -1.12
N ALA A 85 37.02 -11.58 -0.81
CA ALA A 85 36.24 -11.65 0.43
C ALA A 85 37.01 -12.36 1.55
N GLU A 86 36.87 -11.83 2.76
CA GLU A 86 37.27 -12.53 3.98
C GLU A 86 36.24 -13.61 4.35
N VAL A 87 36.71 -14.75 4.87
CA VAL A 87 35.85 -15.90 5.17
C VAL A 87 34.76 -15.57 6.20
N PHE A 88 35.06 -14.69 7.17
CA PHE A 88 34.11 -14.27 8.19
C PHE A 88 32.99 -13.42 7.58
N ASP A 89 33.36 -12.36 6.86
CA ASP A 89 32.39 -11.46 6.22
C ASP A 89 31.52 -12.20 5.21
N PHE A 90 32.12 -13.11 4.44
CA PHE A 90 31.40 -13.93 3.48
C PHE A 90 30.39 -14.86 4.19
N ALA A 91 30.82 -15.59 5.22
CA ALA A 91 29.95 -16.47 5.99
C ALA A 91 28.84 -15.71 6.72
N LEU A 92 29.13 -14.52 7.27
CA LEU A 92 28.14 -13.68 7.94
C LEU A 92 27.10 -13.13 6.95
N GLN A 93 27.53 -12.68 5.77
CA GLN A 93 26.62 -12.25 4.72
C GLN A 93 25.74 -13.39 4.22
N LEU A 94 26.31 -14.60 4.08
CA LEU A 94 25.56 -15.80 3.73
C LEU A 94 24.53 -16.16 4.81
N PHE A 95 24.93 -16.13 6.09
CA PHE A 95 24.05 -16.36 7.24
C PHE A 95 22.84 -15.44 7.23
N ARG A 96 23.07 -14.13 7.04
CA ARG A 96 22.02 -13.11 6.98
C ARG A 96 21.13 -13.28 5.75
N LYS A 97 21.73 -13.56 4.60
CA LYS A 97 21.00 -13.75 3.34
C LYS A 97 20.06 -14.93 3.42
N TRP A 98 20.50 -16.04 3.99
CA TRP A 98 19.67 -17.21 4.19
C TRP A 98 18.70 -17.04 5.35
N GLY A 99 18.91 -16.07 6.25
CA GLY A 99 18.01 -15.83 7.39
C GLY A 99 18.03 -16.99 8.38
N ILE A 100 19.21 -17.58 8.61
CA ILE A 100 19.39 -18.78 9.43
C ILE A 100 19.03 -18.47 10.89
N GLY A 101 18.09 -19.25 11.45
CA GLY A 101 17.52 -19.02 12.76
C GLY A 101 16.09 -18.51 12.69
N LYS A 102 15.31 -18.73 13.75
CA LYS A 102 13.93 -18.22 13.86
C LYS A 102 13.93 -16.71 14.12
N ALA A 103 13.08 -15.95 13.43
CA ALA A 103 13.00 -14.49 13.51
C ALA A 103 12.94 -13.95 14.95
N ASN A 104 12.23 -14.66 15.83
CA ASN A 104 12.05 -14.23 17.22
C ASN A 104 13.12 -14.78 18.17
N ALA A 105 13.76 -15.90 17.84
CA ALA A 105 14.72 -16.56 18.72
C ALA A 105 16.17 -16.24 18.36
N ASN A 106 16.45 -15.89 17.11
CA ASN A 106 17.80 -15.69 16.56
C ASN A 106 18.74 -16.86 16.90
N ASN A 107 18.19 -18.08 16.82
CA ASN A 107 18.83 -19.31 17.26
C ASN A 107 19.44 -20.10 16.09
N GLY A 108 20.12 -19.38 15.19
CA GLY A 108 20.79 -19.93 14.02
C GLY A 108 22.26 -20.24 14.30
N LEU A 109 22.78 -21.29 13.68
CA LEU A 109 24.20 -21.63 13.63
C LEU A 109 24.58 -22.01 12.19
N LEU A 110 25.61 -21.39 11.64
CA LEU A 110 26.18 -21.77 10.34
C LEU A 110 27.61 -22.27 10.54
N LEU A 111 27.95 -23.42 9.95
CA LEU A 111 29.33 -23.85 9.73
C LEU A 111 29.66 -23.70 8.25
N PHE A 112 30.57 -22.79 7.94
CA PHE A 112 31.09 -22.56 6.60
C PHE A 112 32.52 -23.12 6.48
N VAL A 113 32.77 -23.92 5.44
CA VAL A 113 34.07 -24.58 5.21
C VAL A 113 34.53 -24.31 3.78
N ALA A 114 35.73 -23.76 3.62
CA ALA A 114 36.40 -23.54 2.35
C ALA A 114 37.66 -24.41 2.28
N THR A 115 37.59 -25.51 1.51
CA THR A 115 38.62 -26.56 1.54
C THR A 115 39.92 -26.18 0.84
N ASP A 116 39.90 -25.45 -0.27
CA ASP A 116 41.12 -25.00 -0.97
C ASP A 116 41.86 -23.92 -0.16
N ARG A 117 41.11 -23.09 0.57
CA ARG A 117 41.70 -22.09 1.50
C ARG A 117 42.12 -22.69 2.84
N ARG A 118 41.70 -23.92 3.12
CA ARG A 118 41.86 -24.61 4.40
C ARG A 118 41.36 -23.78 5.58
N GLU A 119 40.18 -23.18 5.44
CA GLU A 119 39.57 -22.35 6.48
C GLU A 119 38.14 -22.79 6.79
N TYR A 120 37.75 -22.69 8.07
CA TYR A 120 36.35 -22.84 8.48
C TYR A 120 35.92 -21.69 9.39
N ARG A 121 34.61 -21.40 9.40
CA ARG A 121 33.98 -20.41 10.28
C ARG A 121 32.65 -20.92 10.79
N PHE A 122 32.43 -20.76 12.10
CA PHE A 122 31.13 -20.79 12.71
C PHE A 122 30.56 -19.37 12.78
N ILE A 123 29.28 -19.20 12.44
CA ILE A 123 28.52 -17.97 12.69
C ILE A 123 27.33 -18.34 13.57
N THR A 124 27.21 -17.71 14.73
CA THR A 124 26.08 -17.87 15.66
C THR A 124 25.14 -16.67 15.57
N GLY A 125 23.83 -16.91 15.70
CA GLY A 125 22.90 -15.81 15.96
C GLY A 125 23.00 -15.34 17.42
N TYR A 126 22.64 -14.08 17.68
CA TYR A 126 22.61 -13.49 19.03
C TYR A 126 21.87 -14.34 20.08
N GLY A 127 20.88 -15.12 19.66
CA GLY A 127 20.14 -16.02 20.56
C GLY A 127 20.94 -17.20 21.07
N LEU A 128 22.09 -17.51 20.46
CA LEU A 128 22.96 -18.61 20.85
C LEU A 128 24.31 -18.16 21.40
N GLU A 129 24.70 -16.89 21.33
CA GLU A 129 26.03 -16.45 21.81
C GLU A 129 26.27 -16.75 23.30
N GLY A 130 25.23 -16.72 24.14
CA GLY A 130 25.33 -17.10 25.54
C GLY A 130 25.55 -18.59 25.78
N LEU A 131 24.98 -19.44 24.91
CA LEU A 131 25.05 -20.90 25.00
C LEU A 131 26.24 -21.47 24.23
N LEU A 132 26.49 -20.98 23.03
CA LEU A 132 27.61 -21.34 22.17
C LEU A 132 28.51 -20.10 21.96
N PRO A 133 29.25 -19.64 22.98
CA PRO A 133 30.25 -18.61 22.80
C PRO A 133 31.33 -19.02 21.80
N ASP A 134 31.97 -18.03 21.17
CA ASP A 134 33.05 -18.25 20.20
C ASP A 134 34.17 -19.14 20.75
N VAL A 135 34.53 -18.98 22.03
CA VAL A 135 35.55 -19.81 22.69
C VAL A 135 35.16 -21.30 22.73
N THR A 136 33.88 -21.59 22.92
CA THR A 136 33.37 -22.97 22.94
C THR A 136 33.42 -23.57 21.54
N LEU A 137 32.93 -22.83 20.54
CA LEU A 137 32.96 -23.26 19.14
C LEU A 137 34.38 -23.42 18.60
N GLN A 138 35.31 -22.55 19.03
CA GLN A 138 36.72 -22.67 18.69
C GLN A 138 37.31 -23.98 19.21
N LYS A 139 37.07 -24.31 20.49
CA LYS A 139 37.55 -25.57 21.09
C LYS A 139 37.00 -26.81 20.39
N ILE A 140 35.73 -26.78 19.97
CA ILE A 140 35.10 -27.86 19.21
C ILE A 140 35.78 -27.99 17.83
N GLY A 141 35.99 -26.88 17.14
CA GLY A 141 36.68 -26.84 15.86
C GLY A 141 38.12 -27.37 15.96
N ASP A 142 38.88 -26.94 16.96
CA ASP A 142 40.26 -27.38 17.18
C ASP A 142 40.37 -28.87 17.47
N LYS A 143 39.39 -29.43 18.18
CA LYS A 143 39.37 -30.84 18.60
C LYS A 143 38.89 -31.79 17.49
N PHE A 144 37.88 -31.40 16.70
CA PHE A 144 37.21 -32.31 15.78
C PHE A 144 37.34 -31.93 14.31
N LEU A 145 37.36 -30.63 13.97
CA LEU A 145 37.48 -30.19 12.58
C LEU A 145 38.94 -30.21 12.13
N LEU A 146 39.84 -29.53 12.85
CA LEU A 146 41.24 -29.39 12.42
C LEU A 146 41.95 -30.74 12.19
N PRO A 147 41.87 -31.75 13.08
CA PRO A 147 42.57 -33.01 12.87
C PRO A 147 42.01 -33.83 11.70
N ALA A 148 40.68 -33.82 11.53
CA ALA A 148 39.99 -34.53 10.46
C ALA A 148 40.23 -33.86 9.10
N PHE A 149 40.18 -32.53 9.05
CA PHE A 149 40.37 -31.76 7.82
C PHE A 149 41.81 -31.85 7.29
N LYS A 150 42.81 -32.02 8.17
CA LYS A 150 44.20 -32.35 7.78
C LYS A 150 44.31 -33.68 7.04
N GLN A 151 43.40 -34.60 7.30
CA GLN A 151 43.33 -35.93 6.67
C GLN A 151 42.30 -35.96 5.52
N ALA A 152 41.73 -34.82 5.14
CA ALA A 152 40.62 -34.69 4.20
C ALA A 152 39.35 -35.47 4.60
N ALA A 153 39.22 -35.85 5.88
CA ALA A 153 38.05 -36.52 6.44
C ALA A 153 36.97 -35.50 6.84
N TYR A 154 36.47 -34.73 5.86
CA TYR A 154 35.57 -33.59 6.12
C TYR A 154 34.23 -34.00 6.73
N GLY A 155 33.58 -35.04 6.18
CA GLY A 155 32.27 -35.52 6.66
C GLY A 155 32.32 -36.00 8.11
N GLU A 156 33.34 -36.79 8.46
CA GLU A 156 33.57 -37.28 9.81
C GLU A 156 33.82 -36.13 10.80
N GLY A 157 34.70 -35.20 10.45
CA GLY A 157 35.03 -34.04 11.29
C GLY A 157 33.79 -33.19 11.60
N ILE A 158 32.99 -32.87 10.57
CA ILE A 158 31.76 -32.07 10.73
C ILE A 158 30.75 -32.82 11.60
N THR A 159 30.54 -34.11 11.36
CA THR A 159 29.59 -34.93 12.11
C THR A 159 29.96 -34.98 13.59
N ASN A 160 31.24 -35.21 13.91
CA ASN A 160 31.72 -35.24 15.29
C ASN A 160 31.59 -33.88 15.99
N ALA A 161 31.84 -32.78 15.27
CA ALA A 161 31.63 -31.43 15.79
C ALA A 161 30.15 -31.16 16.10
N LEU A 162 29.23 -31.52 15.19
CA LEU A 162 27.79 -31.33 15.39
C LEU A 162 27.24 -32.19 16.54
N ASN A 163 27.69 -33.44 16.68
CA ASN A 163 27.32 -34.30 17.80
C ASN A 163 27.81 -33.73 19.13
N THR A 164 29.02 -33.15 19.17
CA THR A 164 29.52 -32.48 20.38
C THR A 164 28.68 -31.25 20.73
N ILE A 165 28.27 -30.47 19.73
CA ILE A 165 27.36 -29.32 19.92
C ILE A 165 25.99 -29.81 20.44
N ALA A 166 25.48 -30.93 19.92
CA ALA A 166 24.25 -31.57 20.39
C ALA A 166 24.31 -31.91 21.87
N GLU A 167 25.37 -32.62 22.27
CA GLU A 167 25.60 -33.02 23.65
C GLU A 167 25.73 -31.79 24.56
N TYR A 168 26.47 -30.77 24.12
CA TYR A 168 26.63 -29.52 24.84
C TYR A 168 25.28 -28.82 25.10
N LEU A 169 24.42 -28.73 24.08
CA LEU A 169 23.07 -28.14 24.20
C LEU A 169 22.11 -29.02 25.02
N ALA A 170 22.32 -30.34 25.05
CA ALA A 170 21.50 -31.29 25.80
C ALA A 170 21.77 -31.30 27.31
N GLN A 171 22.91 -30.75 27.76
CA GLN A 171 23.24 -30.65 29.19
C GLN A 171 22.15 -29.92 29.98
N LYS A 172 21.83 -30.40 31.19
CA LYS A 172 20.67 -29.94 31.99
C LYS A 172 20.69 -28.42 32.26
N SER A 173 21.86 -27.83 32.48
CA SER A 173 22.02 -26.36 32.65
C SER A 173 21.67 -25.61 31.38
N ASN A 174 22.25 -26.03 30.26
CA ASN A 174 22.17 -25.36 28.96
C ASN A 174 20.78 -25.54 28.34
N LYS A 175 20.16 -26.72 28.52
CA LYS A 175 18.78 -26.99 28.10
C LYS A 175 17.76 -26.09 28.81
N LYS A 176 17.99 -25.76 30.08
CA LYS A 176 17.11 -24.85 30.83
C LYS A 176 17.22 -23.42 30.30
N GLU A 177 18.44 -22.96 30.04
CA GLU A 177 18.69 -21.64 29.45
C GLU A 177 18.16 -21.55 28.02
N LEU A 178 18.37 -22.58 27.20
CA LEU A 178 17.81 -22.71 25.86
C LEU A 178 16.28 -22.65 25.87
N ASN A 179 15.62 -23.41 26.75
CA ASN A 179 14.17 -23.35 26.88
C ASN A 179 13.68 -21.97 27.35
N GLN A 180 14.38 -21.31 28.27
CA GLN A 180 14.04 -19.94 28.68
C GLN A 180 14.19 -18.91 27.55
N LEU A 181 15.18 -19.08 26.67
CA LEU A 181 15.37 -18.23 25.50
C LEU A 181 14.26 -18.44 24.46
N LEU A 182 13.79 -19.68 24.30
CA LEU A 182 12.66 -20.03 23.43
C LEU A 182 11.33 -19.54 24.02
N ASP A 183 11.12 -19.67 25.33
CA ASP A 183 9.86 -19.34 26.03
C ASP A 183 9.68 -17.82 26.22
N LYS A 184 10.74 -17.07 26.57
CA LYS A 184 10.67 -15.60 26.73
C LYS A 184 10.29 -14.85 25.43
N ARG A 185 10.33 -15.53 24.28
CA ARG A 185 10.11 -14.91 22.95
C ARG A 185 9.10 -15.67 22.09
N ALA A 186 8.46 -16.72 22.60
CA ALA A 186 7.23 -17.24 22.01
C ALA A 186 6.14 -16.18 22.22
N PRO A 187 5.41 -15.75 21.17
CA PRO A 187 4.34 -14.78 21.35
C PRO A 187 3.31 -15.39 22.30
N SER A 188 3.13 -14.80 23.48
CA SER A 188 2.02 -15.16 24.34
C SER A 188 0.74 -15.00 23.52
N SER A 189 -0.11 -16.04 23.58
CA SER A 189 -1.45 -16.10 22.99
C SER A 189 -2.34 -14.89 23.35
N GLU A 190 -1.96 -14.09 24.35
CA GLU A 190 -2.63 -12.84 24.74
C GLU A 190 -2.47 -11.72 23.69
N SER A 191 -1.36 -11.65 22.96
CA SER A 191 -1.12 -10.60 21.96
C SER A 191 -2.10 -10.64 20.78
N GLY A 192 -2.54 -11.83 20.37
CA GLY A 192 -3.51 -11.99 19.27
C GLY A 192 -4.93 -11.57 19.64
N ALA A 193 -5.38 -11.94 20.85
CA ALA A 193 -6.72 -11.62 21.32
C ALA A 193 -6.91 -10.10 21.54
N GLU A 194 -5.90 -9.42 22.05
CA GLU A 194 -5.91 -7.96 22.18
C GLU A 194 -5.98 -7.24 20.83
N ILE A 195 -5.19 -7.69 19.85
CA ILE A 195 -5.22 -7.14 18.49
C ILE A 195 -6.61 -7.35 17.86
N ILE A 196 -7.19 -8.55 18.00
CA ILE A 196 -8.53 -8.84 17.50
C ILE A 196 -9.58 -7.96 18.19
N GLY A 197 -9.47 -7.76 19.51
CA GLY A 197 -10.37 -6.90 20.29
C GLY A 197 -10.31 -5.44 19.83
N ILE A 198 -9.11 -4.89 19.64
CA ILE A 198 -8.92 -3.52 19.14
C ILE A 198 -9.49 -3.38 17.72
N CYS A 199 -9.21 -4.34 16.83
CA CYS A 199 -9.75 -4.34 15.48
C CYS A 199 -11.28 -4.38 15.46
N ALA A 200 -11.90 -5.21 16.30
CA ALA A 200 -13.35 -5.28 16.43
C ALA A 200 -13.96 -3.96 16.93
N LEU A 201 -13.30 -3.30 17.89
CA LEU A 201 -13.73 -1.99 18.40
C LEU A 201 -13.67 -0.92 17.31
N ILE A 202 -12.60 -0.87 16.51
CA ILE A 202 -12.47 0.07 15.39
C ILE A 202 -13.60 -0.12 14.36
N ILE A 203 -13.87 -1.37 13.99
CA ILE A 203 -14.96 -1.71 13.06
C ILE A 203 -16.32 -1.31 13.64
N PHE A 204 -16.56 -1.61 14.92
CA PHE A 204 -17.80 -1.28 15.60
C PHE A 204 -18.00 0.24 15.68
N ALA A 205 -16.96 1.00 16.02
CA ALA A 205 -16.98 2.46 16.03
C ALA A 205 -17.32 3.02 14.65
N GLY A 206 -16.66 2.53 13.59
CA GLY A 206 -17.00 2.87 12.21
C GLY A 206 -18.47 2.56 11.86
N ALA A 207 -18.94 1.35 12.16
CA ALA A 207 -20.31 0.93 11.89
C ALA A 207 -21.35 1.79 12.63
N ALA A 208 -21.09 2.14 13.89
CA ALA A 208 -21.95 3.02 14.69
C ALA A 208 -22.09 4.42 14.06
N VAL A 209 -21.00 4.98 13.51
CA VAL A 209 -21.04 6.24 12.73
C VAL A 209 -21.94 6.09 11.50
N PHE A 210 -21.78 5.00 10.74
CA PHE A 210 -22.60 4.74 9.56
C PHE A 210 -24.09 4.61 9.89
N GLN A 211 -24.45 3.95 10.99
CA GLN A 211 -25.85 3.79 11.41
C GLN A 211 -26.45 5.11 11.90
N THR A 212 -25.77 5.81 12.80
CA THR A 212 -26.25 7.08 13.37
C THR A 212 -26.39 8.15 12.28
N SER A 213 -25.48 8.19 11.32
CA SER A 213 -25.54 9.15 10.20
C SER A 213 -26.84 9.03 9.37
N LYS A 214 -27.40 7.82 9.20
CA LYS A 214 -28.66 7.60 8.46
C LYS A 214 -29.85 8.33 9.10
N LYS A 215 -29.86 8.47 10.43
CA LYS A 215 -30.94 9.13 11.17
C LYS A 215 -31.01 10.63 10.88
N TYR A 216 -29.88 11.26 10.55
CA TYR A 216 -29.77 12.69 10.30
C TYR A 216 -29.88 13.08 8.81
N MET A 217 -30.05 12.11 7.91
CA MET A 217 -30.11 12.34 6.46
C MET A 217 -31.45 12.94 5.97
N LYS A 218 -32.56 12.77 6.70
CA LYS A 218 -33.89 13.14 6.20
C LYS A 218 -34.62 14.07 7.17
N PRO A 219 -34.88 15.34 6.80
CA PRO A 219 -35.87 16.14 7.49
C PRO A 219 -37.25 15.49 7.31
N LYS A 220 -38.07 15.43 8.36
CA LYS A 220 -39.44 14.90 8.27
C LYS A 220 -40.23 15.65 7.18
N GLY A 221 -40.71 14.94 6.17
CA GLY A 221 -41.59 15.48 5.12
C GLY A 221 -40.92 16.21 3.95
N ALA A 222 -39.59 16.34 3.90
CA ALA A 222 -38.90 17.10 2.85
C ALA A 222 -38.67 16.27 1.56
N LYS A 223 -39.06 16.84 0.40
CA LYS A 223 -38.75 16.27 -0.93
C LYS A 223 -37.37 16.74 -1.38
N LYS A 224 -36.49 15.80 -1.75
CA LYS A 224 -35.14 16.10 -2.28
C LYS A 224 -35.28 16.81 -3.64
N THR A 225 -34.65 17.97 -3.76
CA THR A 225 -34.61 18.73 -5.02
C THR A 225 -33.31 18.44 -5.76
N LYS A 226 -33.36 18.42 -7.11
CA LYS A 226 -32.14 18.36 -7.94
C LYS A 226 -31.43 19.72 -7.89
N VAL A 227 -30.72 20.01 -6.81
CA VAL A 227 -29.82 21.18 -6.75
C VAL A 227 -28.60 20.85 -7.62
N LYS A 228 -28.23 21.74 -8.56
CA LYS A 228 -26.98 21.62 -9.32
C LYS A 228 -25.83 21.68 -8.33
N ALA A 229 -25.01 20.62 -8.26
CA ALA A 229 -23.88 20.57 -7.33
C ALA A 229 -22.93 21.76 -7.57
N ASN A 230 -22.66 22.54 -6.52
CA ASN A 230 -21.73 23.66 -6.57
C ASN A 230 -20.33 23.17 -7.01
N SER A 231 -19.57 24.05 -7.68
CA SER A 231 -18.19 23.76 -8.11
C SER A 231 -17.32 23.24 -6.96
N TYR A 232 -17.50 23.79 -5.76
CA TYR A 232 -16.80 23.38 -4.53
C TYR A 232 -17.09 21.93 -4.09
N ASP A 233 -18.33 21.47 -4.25
CA ASP A 233 -18.75 20.11 -3.91
C ASP A 233 -18.19 19.09 -4.89
N LYS A 234 -18.05 19.48 -6.16
CA LYS A 234 -17.32 18.69 -7.14
C LYS A 234 -15.84 18.61 -6.78
N VAL A 235 -15.18 19.74 -6.45
CA VAL A 235 -13.74 19.75 -6.14
C VAL A 235 -13.42 18.90 -4.90
N THR A 236 -14.22 19.00 -3.83
CA THR A 236 -14.00 18.21 -2.60
C THR A 236 -14.33 16.73 -2.79
N THR A 237 -15.45 16.40 -3.45
CA THR A 237 -15.81 14.99 -3.72
C THR A 237 -14.86 14.33 -4.71
N VAL A 238 -14.51 15.02 -5.80
CA VAL A 238 -13.56 14.53 -6.82
C VAL A 238 -12.15 14.45 -6.24
N GLY A 239 -11.74 15.42 -5.41
CA GLY A 239 -10.43 15.40 -4.75
C GLY A 239 -10.24 14.20 -3.83
N CYS A 240 -11.20 13.91 -2.95
CA CYS A 240 -11.13 12.73 -2.08
C CYS A 240 -11.16 11.41 -2.88
N VAL A 241 -12.00 11.33 -3.91
CA VAL A 241 -12.06 10.15 -4.80
C VAL A 241 -10.75 9.96 -5.57
N ALA A 242 -10.15 11.03 -6.09
CA ALA A 242 -8.87 10.98 -6.79
C ALA A 242 -7.74 10.52 -5.87
N ILE A 243 -7.65 11.05 -4.64
CA ILE A 243 -6.67 10.62 -3.65
C ILE A 243 -6.85 9.14 -3.32
N PHE A 244 -8.10 8.67 -3.14
CA PHE A 244 -8.37 7.25 -2.89
C PHE A 244 -7.93 6.37 -4.06
N ILE A 245 -8.24 6.77 -5.30
CA ILE A 245 -7.82 6.04 -6.51
C ILE A 245 -6.30 6.01 -6.63
N ILE A 246 -5.61 7.10 -6.31
CA ILE A 246 -4.14 7.17 -6.32
C ILE A 246 -3.55 6.25 -5.25
N LEU A 247 -4.04 6.30 -4.01
CA LEU A 247 -3.57 5.43 -2.93
C LEU A 247 -3.83 3.96 -3.23
N PHE A 248 -5.02 3.64 -3.75
CA PHE A 248 -5.37 2.29 -4.18
C PHE A 248 -4.48 1.83 -5.35
N GLY A 249 -4.23 2.69 -6.33
CA GLY A 249 -3.34 2.42 -7.45
C GLY A 249 -1.90 2.16 -7.00
N LEU A 250 -1.37 2.96 -6.06
CA LEU A 250 -0.06 2.76 -5.47
C LEU A 250 0.03 1.44 -4.70
N ALA A 251 -0.98 1.13 -3.89
CA ALA A 251 -1.04 -0.15 -3.18
C ALA A 251 -1.09 -1.33 -4.17
N PHE A 252 -1.86 -1.21 -5.25
CA PHE A 252 -1.95 -2.23 -6.29
C PHE A 252 -0.62 -2.41 -7.04
N ILE A 253 0.08 -1.31 -7.36
CA ILE A 253 1.41 -1.36 -7.97
C ILE A 253 2.42 -2.03 -7.03
N ILE A 254 2.38 -1.74 -5.73
CA ILE A 254 3.23 -2.40 -4.73
C ILE A 254 2.94 -3.90 -4.68
N ILE A 255 1.66 -4.30 -4.67
CA ILE A 255 1.27 -5.72 -4.69
C ILE A 255 1.75 -6.42 -5.96
N PHE A 256 1.66 -5.76 -7.11
CA PHE A 256 2.04 -6.35 -8.40
C PHE A 256 3.56 -6.45 -8.58
N ILE A 257 4.32 -5.45 -8.11
CA ILE A 257 5.79 -5.42 -8.23
C ILE A 257 6.46 -6.25 -7.13
N ALA A 258 6.01 -6.14 -5.88
CA ALA A 258 6.63 -6.78 -4.72
C ALA A 258 5.98 -8.12 -4.34
N GLY A 259 4.97 -8.58 -5.09
CA GLY A 259 4.18 -9.77 -4.75
C GLY A 259 3.36 -9.57 -3.47
N LEU A 260 2.87 -10.66 -2.86
CA LEU A 260 2.24 -10.63 -1.53
C LEU A 260 3.24 -10.94 -0.40
N ASP A 261 4.52 -11.14 -0.71
CA ASP A 261 5.51 -11.52 0.30
C ASP A 261 5.82 -10.39 1.30
N TRP A 262 5.65 -9.13 0.90
CA TRP A 262 5.75 -7.99 1.83
C TRP A 262 4.66 -8.01 2.91
N VAL A 263 3.54 -8.71 2.70
CA VAL A 263 2.51 -8.88 3.74
C VAL A 263 3.04 -9.72 4.90
N LYS A 264 3.96 -10.66 4.65
CA LYS A 264 4.62 -11.45 5.70
C LYS A 264 5.59 -10.63 6.55
N THR A 265 6.11 -9.52 6.02
CA THR A 265 6.93 -8.56 6.77
C THR A 265 6.12 -7.56 7.59
N ILE A 266 4.79 -7.50 7.43
CA ILE A 266 3.94 -6.64 8.26
C ILE A 266 3.84 -7.28 9.66
N SER A 267 4.35 -6.57 10.67
CA SER A 267 4.19 -7.01 12.06
C SER A 267 2.70 -7.05 12.43
N ALA A 268 2.26 -8.07 13.17
CA ALA A 268 0.86 -8.20 13.58
C ALA A 268 0.34 -6.94 14.34
N GLY A 269 1.22 -6.23 15.04
CA GLY A 269 0.92 -4.96 15.69
C GLY A 269 0.60 -3.79 14.75
N ALA A 270 0.96 -3.86 13.47
CA ALA A 270 0.63 -2.83 12.48
C ALA A 270 -0.84 -2.91 11.99
N ILE A 271 -1.49 -4.06 12.15
CA ILE A 271 -2.83 -4.34 11.62
C ILE A 271 -3.90 -3.34 12.12
N PRO A 272 -3.99 -3.02 13.43
CA PRO A 272 -4.98 -2.07 13.94
C PRO A 272 -4.81 -0.66 13.35
N TYR A 273 -3.58 -0.21 13.12
CA TYR A 273 -3.32 1.12 12.56
C TYR A 273 -3.72 1.21 11.10
N ILE A 274 -3.45 0.16 10.31
CA ILE A 274 -3.89 0.07 8.92
C ILE A 274 -5.43 0.07 8.88
N LEU A 275 -6.08 -0.74 9.71
CA LEU A 275 -7.53 -0.80 9.80
C LEU A 275 -8.15 0.54 10.21
N TYR A 276 -7.57 1.22 11.21
CA TYR A 276 -7.98 2.56 11.63
C TYR A 276 -7.91 3.57 10.48
N SER A 277 -6.83 3.56 9.69
CA SER A 277 -6.67 4.48 8.57
C SER A 277 -7.77 4.30 7.51
N ILE A 278 -8.13 3.05 7.21
CA ILE A 278 -9.20 2.72 6.26
C ILE A 278 -10.56 3.18 6.81
N VAL A 279 -10.87 2.88 8.07
CA VAL A 279 -12.14 3.26 8.71
C VAL A 279 -12.27 4.79 8.80
N ALA A 280 -11.18 5.50 9.12
CA ALA A 280 -11.17 6.96 9.17
C ALA A 280 -11.53 7.57 7.80
N ILE A 281 -10.94 7.05 6.71
CA ILE A 281 -11.25 7.49 5.34
C ILE A 281 -12.71 7.21 4.98
N LEU A 282 -13.22 6.01 5.29
CA LEU A 282 -14.63 5.65 5.03
C LEU A 282 -15.62 6.55 5.78
N VAL A 283 -15.30 6.89 7.03
CA VAL A 283 -16.09 7.83 7.85
C VAL A 283 -16.09 9.23 7.24
N LEU A 284 -14.94 9.71 6.74
CA LEU A 284 -14.84 10.98 6.04
C LEU A 284 -15.73 11.03 4.79
N PHE A 285 -15.66 9.99 3.94
CA PHE A 285 -16.54 9.89 2.76
C PHE A 285 -18.02 9.88 3.15
N ARG A 286 -18.35 9.15 4.22
CA ARG A 286 -19.71 9.08 4.73
C ARG A 286 -20.21 10.45 5.17
N TYR A 287 -19.38 11.24 5.85
CA TYR A 287 -19.71 12.61 6.24
C TYR A 287 -20.03 13.50 5.04
N TYR A 288 -19.17 13.52 4.02
CA TYR A 288 -19.40 14.31 2.82
C TYR A 288 -20.65 13.89 2.05
N SER A 289 -20.93 12.57 1.99
CA SER A 289 -22.17 12.06 1.42
C SER A 289 -23.40 12.60 2.14
N VAL A 290 -23.38 12.62 3.48
CA VAL A 290 -24.50 13.17 4.27
C VAL A 290 -24.63 14.68 4.09
N LEU A 291 -23.52 15.43 4.04
CA LEU A 291 -23.56 16.87 3.73
C LEU A 291 -24.18 17.14 2.36
N SER A 292 -23.80 16.37 1.34
CA SER A 292 -24.38 16.48 -0.01
C SER A 292 -25.89 16.20 0.00
N ASP A 293 -26.33 15.20 0.76
CA ASP A 293 -27.75 14.90 0.91
C ASP A 293 -28.52 16.02 1.61
N ILE A 294 -27.98 16.57 2.72
CA ILE A 294 -28.58 17.71 3.43
C ILE A 294 -28.77 18.91 2.48
N ARG A 295 -27.74 19.24 1.68
CA ARG A 295 -27.79 20.33 0.69
C ARG A 295 -28.87 20.13 -0.38
N GLY A 296 -29.27 18.89 -0.66
CA GLY A 296 -30.36 18.61 -1.60
C GLY A 296 -31.76 18.96 -1.09
N PHE A 297 -31.94 19.14 0.22
CA PHE A 297 -33.25 19.40 0.83
C PHE A 297 -33.58 20.89 1.00
N TYR A 298 -32.57 21.73 1.19
CA TYR A 298 -32.73 23.16 1.47
C TYR A 298 -32.33 24.00 0.25
N LYS A 299 -33.20 24.91 -0.17
CA LYS A 299 -32.89 25.98 -1.13
C LYS A 299 -32.39 27.23 -0.40
N ASP A 300 -32.86 27.45 0.83
CA ASP A 300 -32.46 28.60 1.64
C ASP A 300 -31.12 28.35 2.37
N ASP A 301 -30.16 29.26 2.17
CA ASP A 301 -28.80 29.15 2.72
C ASP A 301 -28.76 29.20 4.26
N GLU A 302 -29.67 29.93 4.92
CA GLU A 302 -29.72 30.03 6.38
C GLU A 302 -30.19 28.71 6.99
N ASN A 303 -31.33 28.20 6.51
CA ASN A 303 -31.89 26.92 6.95
C ASN A 303 -30.93 25.75 6.67
N LEU A 304 -30.24 25.79 5.53
CA LEU A 304 -29.18 24.85 5.20
C LEU A 304 -28.05 24.90 6.23
N SER A 305 -27.56 26.11 6.55
CA SER A 305 -26.46 26.29 7.50
C SER A 305 -26.81 25.79 8.90
N ASP A 306 -28.06 25.99 9.34
CA ASP A 306 -28.56 25.52 10.62
C ASP A 306 -28.82 24.01 10.64
N ALA A 307 -29.25 23.41 9.52
CA ALA A 307 -29.32 21.97 9.37
C ALA A 307 -27.93 21.31 9.46
N VAL A 308 -26.93 21.88 8.76
CA VAL A 308 -25.54 21.42 8.82
C VAL A 308 -24.98 21.57 10.24
N GLN A 309 -25.27 22.67 10.94
CA GLN A 309 -24.80 22.85 12.32
C GLN A 309 -25.44 21.83 13.28
N ARG A 310 -26.74 21.55 13.14
CA ARG A 310 -27.42 20.51 13.94
C ARG A 310 -26.80 19.14 13.71
N PHE A 311 -26.46 18.81 12.47
CA PHE A 311 -25.74 17.58 12.15
C PHE A 311 -24.32 17.57 12.76
N ASN A 312 -23.55 18.64 12.58
CA ASN A 312 -22.19 18.76 13.13
C ASN A 312 -22.15 18.67 14.66
N ARG A 313 -23.19 19.13 15.36
CA ARG A 313 -23.29 19.01 16.83
C ARG A 313 -23.38 17.57 17.31
N VAL A 314 -23.87 16.64 16.50
CA VAL A 314 -23.87 15.20 16.83
C VAL A 314 -22.65 14.51 16.21
N ALA A 315 -22.29 14.90 14.99
CA ALA A 315 -21.15 14.36 14.26
C ALA A 315 -19.78 14.70 14.88
N TRP A 316 -19.72 15.54 15.91
CA TRP A 316 -18.47 15.81 16.64
C TRP A 316 -17.85 14.52 17.20
N LEU A 317 -18.65 13.52 17.61
CA LEU A 317 -18.10 12.22 18.05
C LEU A 317 -17.37 11.48 16.92
N TYR A 318 -17.69 11.78 15.66
CA TYR A 318 -17.04 11.15 14.50
C TYR A 318 -15.62 11.68 14.29
N THR A 319 -15.26 12.84 14.85
CA THR A 319 -13.88 13.35 14.77
C THR A 319 -12.90 12.53 15.60
N ILE A 320 -13.38 11.81 16.62
CA ILE A 320 -12.58 10.84 17.39
C ILE A 320 -12.15 9.66 16.49
N VAL A 321 -13.09 9.17 15.66
CA VAL A 321 -12.84 8.04 14.75
C VAL A 321 -12.04 8.50 13.52
N SER A 322 -12.26 9.73 13.06
CA SER A 322 -11.58 10.30 11.90
C SER A 322 -11.14 11.75 12.16
N PRO A 323 -9.89 11.98 12.61
CA PRO A 323 -9.36 13.32 12.84
C PRO A 323 -9.39 14.22 11.59
N LEU A 324 -9.30 13.63 10.40
CA LEU A 324 -9.43 14.33 9.10
C LEU A 324 -10.74 15.13 8.98
N MET A 325 -11.78 14.73 9.71
CA MET A 325 -13.07 15.42 9.75
C MET A 325 -12.99 16.82 10.35
N LEU A 326 -12.01 17.09 11.24
CA LEU A 326 -11.88 18.39 11.89
C LEU A 326 -11.70 19.50 10.87
N ILE A 327 -10.93 19.24 9.81
CA ILE A 327 -10.72 20.18 8.72
C ILE A 327 -12.05 20.47 8.00
N ALA A 328 -12.82 19.43 7.70
CA ALA A 328 -14.12 19.57 7.03
C ALA A 328 -15.13 20.36 7.88
N VAL A 329 -15.20 20.08 9.18
CA VAL A 329 -16.06 20.81 10.13
C VAL A 329 -15.60 22.28 10.25
N LEU A 330 -14.29 22.54 10.31
CA LEU A 330 -13.75 23.89 10.41
C LEU A 330 -14.11 24.74 9.19
N ILE A 331 -14.00 24.18 7.99
CA ILE A 331 -14.42 24.83 6.74
C ILE A 331 -15.90 25.22 6.80
N GLU A 332 -16.77 24.32 7.27
CA GLU A 332 -18.21 24.60 7.42
C GLU A 332 -18.50 25.69 8.47
N VAL A 333 -17.75 25.74 9.56
CA VAL A 333 -17.85 26.81 10.57
C VAL A 333 -17.44 28.17 9.99
N ILE A 334 -16.36 28.22 9.21
CA ILE A 334 -15.91 29.43 8.52
C ILE A 334 -16.97 29.88 7.52
N ARG A 335 -17.51 28.94 6.73
CA ARG A 335 -18.59 29.19 5.76
C ARG A 335 -19.82 29.78 6.43
N ARG A 336 -20.26 29.21 7.57
CA ARG A 336 -21.38 29.74 8.35
C ARG A 336 -21.13 31.16 8.81
N LYS A 337 -19.94 31.50 9.31
CA LYS A 337 -19.62 32.88 9.70
C LYS A 337 -19.76 33.87 8.54
N SER A 338 -19.38 33.47 7.32
CA SER A 338 -19.55 34.29 6.11
C SER A 338 -21.03 34.46 5.75
N ILE A 339 -21.81 33.37 5.77
CA ILE A 339 -23.25 33.37 5.50
C ILE A 339 -24.01 34.23 6.52
N MET A 340 -23.71 34.11 7.81
CA MET A 340 -24.36 34.92 8.85
C MET A 340 -24.04 36.42 8.74
N LYS A 341 -22.87 36.79 8.20
CA LYS A 341 -22.56 38.20 7.90
C LYS A 341 -23.42 38.76 6.76
N ARG A 342 -23.80 37.92 5.79
CA ARG A 342 -24.70 38.29 4.67
C ARG A 342 -26.13 38.53 5.15
N PHE A 343 -26.58 37.84 6.19
CA PHE A 343 -27.96 37.94 6.71
C PHE A 343 -28.14 38.93 7.87
N LYS A 344 -27.37 40.03 7.88
CA LYS A 344 -27.65 41.12 8.83
C LYS A 344 -29.01 41.74 8.50
N PRO A 345 -29.91 41.93 9.50
CA PRO A 345 -31.23 42.46 9.26
C PRO A 345 -31.15 43.87 8.67
N LEU A 346 -31.85 44.10 7.56
CA LEU A 346 -31.97 45.40 6.93
C LEU A 346 -33.01 46.26 7.63
N THR A 347 -32.88 47.57 7.50
CA THR A 347 -33.92 48.52 7.89
C THR A 347 -34.65 49.08 6.67
N ASP A 348 -35.96 49.27 6.83
CA ASP A 348 -36.83 50.01 5.90
C ASP A 348 -36.40 51.50 5.87
N THR A 349 -36.82 52.24 4.84
CA THR A 349 -36.84 53.72 4.85
C THR A 349 -37.38 54.35 6.14
N LYS A 350 -38.28 53.66 6.85
CA LYS A 350 -38.83 54.08 8.15
C LYS A 350 -37.98 53.69 9.37
N GLY A 351 -36.83 53.05 9.17
CA GLY A 351 -35.95 52.58 10.24
C GLY A 351 -36.40 51.29 10.95
N GLN A 352 -37.47 50.63 10.48
CA GLN A 352 -37.96 49.37 11.05
C GLN A 352 -37.22 48.15 10.45
N PRO A 353 -37.01 47.07 11.22
CA PRO A 353 -36.35 45.88 10.71
C PRO A 353 -37.19 45.17 9.63
N MET A 354 -36.57 44.82 8.52
CA MET A 354 -37.18 44.05 7.44
C MET A 354 -37.05 42.54 7.72
N ALA A 355 -38.04 41.77 7.30
CA ALA A 355 -38.04 40.31 7.39
C ALA A 355 -37.58 39.68 6.07
N ARG A 356 -36.68 38.70 6.15
CA ARG A 356 -36.23 37.93 4.97
C ARG A 356 -37.26 36.85 4.64
N ILE A 357 -37.59 36.69 3.36
CA ILE A 357 -38.47 35.62 2.91
C ILE A 357 -37.73 34.28 2.88
N ASN A 358 -38.31 33.27 3.52
CA ASN A 358 -37.80 31.90 3.50
C ASN A 358 -37.94 31.28 2.10
N ARG A 359 -36.82 31.02 1.42
CA ARG A 359 -36.79 30.44 0.07
C ARG A 359 -37.16 28.95 0.02
N ASP A 360 -37.21 28.25 1.17
CA ASP A 360 -37.67 26.86 1.22
C ASP A 360 -39.18 26.73 1.03
N GLU A 361 -39.93 27.69 1.58
CA GLU A 361 -41.40 27.80 1.45
C GLU A 361 -41.77 28.45 0.11
N ASN A 362 -41.12 29.57 -0.23
CA ASN A 362 -41.30 30.25 -1.51
C ASN A 362 -40.11 30.02 -2.44
N ARG A 363 -40.05 28.83 -3.06
CA ARG A 363 -38.93 28.44 -3.94
C ARG A 363 -38.85 29.25 -5.21
N GLU A 364 -39.98 29.68 -5.78
CA GLU A 364 -39.99 30.45 -7.02
C GLU A 364 -39.71 31.93 -6.76
N GLY A 365 -40.00 32.45 -5.55
CA GLY A 365 -39.78 33.85 -5.21
C GLY A 365 -40.83 34.79 -5.77
N LYS A 366 -41.94 34.23 -6.25
CA LYS A 366 -43.09 35.02 -6.70
C LYS A 366 -43.81 35.62 -5.49
N PRO A 367 -44.35 36.85 -5.60
CA PRO A 367 -44.32 37.73 -6.77
C PRO A 367 -43.08 38.65 -6.84
N TYR A 368 -42.12 38.50 -5.93
CA TYR A 368 -41.03 39.47 -5.73
C TYR A 368 -39.93 39.46 -6.79
N ILE A 369 -39.71 38.32 -7.46
CA ILE A 369 -38.65 38.13 -8.46
C ILE A 369 -39.26 38.01 -9.87
N SER A 370 -38.65 38.67 -10.85
CA SER A 370 -39.04 38.58 -12.27
C SER A 370 -38.64 37.26 -12.93
N ALA A 371 -39.27 36.90 -14.05
CA ALA A 371 -38.94 35.66 -14.76
C ALA A 371 -37.46 35.58 -15.22
N GLY A 372 -36.86 36.72 -15.60
CA GLY A 372 -35.46 36.77 -16.01
C GLY A 372 -34.48 36.60 -14.85
N GLN A 373 -34.77 37.21 -13.69
CA GLN A 373 -33.98 37.01 -12.46
C GLN A 373 -34.11 35.57 -11.95
N LEU A 374 -35.31 34.99 -12.04
CA LEU A 374 -35.50 33.57 -11.72
C LEU A 374 -34.69 32.66 -12.66
N ALA A 375 -34.56 33.04 -13.94
CA ALA A 375 -33.69 32.33 -14.88
C ALA A 375 -32.19 32.47 -14.52
N GLU A 376 -31.74 33.63 -14.05
CA GLU A 376 -30.38 33.82 -13.52
C GLU A 376 -30.10 32.95 -12.29
N GLU A 377 -31.07 32.84 -11.38
CA GLU A 377 -30.95 31.92 -10.23
C GLU A 377 -30.90 30.46 -10.65
N ASN A 378 -31.75 30.05 -11.59
CA ASN A 378 -31.79 28.67 -12.10
C ASN A 378 -30.52 28.32 -12.90
N ALA A 379 -29.91 29.31 -13.56
CA ALA A 379 -28.59 29.19 -14.18
C ALA A 379 -27.48 29.13 -13.12
N GLY A 380 -27.70 29.70 -11.94
CA GLY A 380 -26.72 29.83 -10.86
C GLY A 380 -25.77 31.01 -11.06
N ALA A 381 -26.16 31.98 -11.89
CA ALA A 381 -25.36 33.18 -12.18
C ALA A 381 -25.47 34.18 -11.03
N TYR A 382 -26.69 34.55 -10.64
CA TYR A 382 -26.97 35.40 -9.49
C TYR A 382 -27.90 34.69 -8.50
N MET A 383 -27.91 35.16 -7.26
CA MET A 383 -28.82 34.74 -6.21
C MET A 383 -29.43 35.96 -5.55
N TYR A 384 -30.75 36.00 -5.43
CA TYR A 384 -31.47 37.15 -4.89
C TYR A 384 -32.01 36.87 -3.49
N ASP A 385 -31.59 37.68 -2.51
CA ASP A 385 -32.19 37.67 -1.18
C ASP A 385 -33.35 38.68 -1.15
N ILE A 386 -34.53 38.20 -0.81
CA ILE A 386 -35.75 39.00 -0.76
C ILE A 386 -35.99 39.44 0.69
N TRP A 387 -36.02 40.75 0.92
CA TRP A 387 -36.38 41.36 2.19
C TRP A 387 -37.66 42.16 2.05
N VAL A 388 -38.61 41.93 2.94
CA VAL A 388 -39.91 42.60 2.93
C VAL A 388 -40.09 43.35 4.26
N SER A 389 -40.56 44.59 4.19
CA SER A 389 -40.88 45.39 5.37
C SER A 389 -42.02 44.75 6.18
N ALA A 390 -42.12 45.07 7.48
CA ALA A 390 -43.20 44.60 8.34
C ALA A 390 -44.60 44.94 7.79
N ASP A 391 -44.72 46.08 7.09
CA ASP A 391 -45.96 46.53 6.45
C ASP A 391 -46.26 45.81 5.11
N GLY A 392 -45.33 44.99 4.59
CA GLY A 392 -45.45 44.32 3.29
C GLY A 392 -45.31 45.23 2.07
N LYS A 393 -45.11 46.54 2.25
CA LYS A 393 -45.14 47.56 1.19
C LYS A 393 -43.79 47.80 0.51
N GLU A 394 -42.69 47.70 1.27
CA GLU A 394 -41.33 47.85 0.72
C GLU A 394 -40.70 46.47 0.55
N THR A 395 -40.12 46.20 -0.63
CA THR A 395 -39.32 45.00 -0.90
C THR A 395 -37.92 45.43 -1.36
N LYS A 396 -36.88 44.91 -0.70
CA LYS A 396 -35.48 45.09 -1.09
C LYS A 396 -34.91 43.77 -1.59
N LEU A 397 -34.28 43.80 -2.76
CA LEU A 397 -33.62 42.65 -3.39
C LEU A 397 -32.10 42.86 -3.29
N ILE A 398 -31.42 42.02 -2.50
CA ILE A 398 -29.95 42.00 -2.50
C ILE A 398 -29.48 40.99 -3.53
N THR A 399 -28.66 41.42 -4.48
CA THR A 399 -28.08 40.57 -5.52
C THR A 399 -26.72 40.06 -5.06
N ASN A 400 -26.53 38.74 -5.07
CA ASN A 400 -25.26 38.09 -4.74
C ASN A 400 -24.79 37.19 -5.89
N GLU A 401 -23.49 36.99 -6.01
CA GLU A 401 -22.91 36.09 -7.01
C GLU A 401 -23.28 34.63 -6.69
N GLY A 402 -23.82 33.93 -7.69
CA GLY A 402 -24.14 32.51 -7.59
C GLY A 402 -22.93 31.61 -7.83
N SER A 403 -23.11 30.31 -7.64
CA SER A 403 -22.02 29.33 -7.76
C SER A 403 -21.47 29.15 -9.17
N ALA A 404 -22.21 29.59 -10.19
CA ALA A 404 -21.83 29.54 -11.59
C ALA A 404 -21.67 30.94 -12.21
N PHE A 405 -21.50 31.99 -11.40
CA PHE A 405 -21.39 33.38 -11.84
C PHE A 405 -20.39 33.57 -13.01
N GLY A 406 -19.17 33.03 -12.90
CA GLY A 406 -18.15 33.11 -13.95
C GLY A 406 -18.35 32.19 -15.17
N SER A 407 -19.46 31.44 -15.22
CA SER A 407 -19.80 30.56 -16.36
C SER A 407 -20.79 31.18 -17.34
N PHE A 408 -21.39 32.33 -16.98
CA PHE A 408 -22.39 33.01 -17.79
C PHE A 408 -22.02 34.48 -17.99
N ASP A 409 -22.33 35.01 -19.17
CA ASP A 409 -22.21 36.42 -19.48
C ASP A 409 -23.59 37.07 -19.62
N GLU A 410 -23.62 38.40 -19.65
CA GLU A 410 -24.84 39.17 -19.91
C GLU A 410 -25.30 38.97 -21.35
N CYS A 411 -26.58 38.62 -21.51
CA CYS A 411 -27.14 38.44 -22.83
C CYS A 411 -27.37 39.81 -23.49
N PRO A 412 -26.92 40.03 -24.75
CA PRO A 412 -27.12 41.31 -25.43
C PRO A 412 -28.60 41.66 -25.64
N ARG A 413 -29.47 40.63 -25.76
CA ARG A 413 -30.90 40.77 -26.03
C ARG A 413 -31.75 40.98 -24.78
N CYS A 414 -31.61 40.12 -23.77
CA CYS A 414 -32.44 40.18 -22.55
C CYS A 414 -31.75 40.81 -21.34
N LYS A 415 -30.47 41.21 -21.46
CA LYS A 415 -29.63 41.84 -20.42
C LYS A 415 -29.36 41.01 -19.15
N PHE A 416 -30.10 39.94 -18.92
CA PHE A 416 -29.83 38.96 -17.86
C PHE A 416 -28.55 38.15 -18.14
N LYS A 417 -27.79 37.84 -17.09
CA LYS A 417 -26.55 37.05 -17.08
C LYS A 417 -26.84 35.54 -17.20
N THR A 418 -27.39 35.17 -18.34
CA THR A 418 -27.79 33.78 -18.68
C THR A 418 -27.18 33.32 -20.00
N PHE A 419 -26.18 34.03 -20.52
CA PHE A 419 -25.54 33.72 -21.79
C PHE A 419 -24.39 32.72 -21.58
N CYS A 420 -24.57 31.49 -22.06
CA CYS A 420 -23.60 30.42 -21.84
C CYS A 420 -22.25 30.69 -22.51
N LYS A 421 -21.21 30.03 -22.00
CA LYS A 421 -19.93 29.88 -22.70
C LYS A 421 -20.12 29.18 -24.05
N PRO A 422 -19.21 29.41 -25.02
CA PRO A 422 -19.26 28.79 -26.33
C PRO A 422 -19.39 27.27 -26.25
N LYS A 423 -20.32 26.71 -27.03
CA LYS A 423 -20.52 25.26 -27.15
C LYS A 423 -20.48 24.85 -28.61
N THR A 424 -19.68 23.84 -28.92
CA THR A 424 -19.63 23.24 -30.24
C THR A 424 -20.81 22.30 -30.46
N ILE A 425 -21.56 22.53 -31.53
CA ILE A 425 -22.63 21.65 -32.01
C ILE A 425 -22.15 20.99 -33.30
N THR A 426 -22.15 19.67 -33.31
CA THR A 426 -21.84 18.85 -34.48
C THR A 426 -22.93 18.99 -35.54
N ILE A 427 -22.56 19.39 -36.75
CA ILE A 427 -23.45 19.43 -37.93
C ILE A 427 -23.31 18.10 -38.68
N SER A 428 -22.08 17.68 -38.93
CA SER A 428 -21.74 16.38 -39.50
C SER A 428 -20.69 15.68 -38.64
N ALA A 429 -20.95 14.43 -38.27
CA ALA A 429 -20.06 13.68 -37.40
C ALA A 429 -18.79 13.25 -38.15
N ALA A 430 -17.62 13.43 -37.53
CA ALA A 430 -16.37 12.94 -38.07
C ALA A 430 -16.34 11.40 -38.10
N THR A 431 -15.84 10.86 -39.21
CA THR A 431 -15.62 9.42 -39.44
C THR A 431 -14.13 9.09 -39.35
N TYR A 432 -13.77 7.82 -39.45
CA TYR A 432 -12.36 7.38 -39.49
C TYR A 432 -11.62 7.83 -40.77
N THR A 433 -12.37 8.25 -41.80
CA THR A 433 -11.85 8.59 -43.13
C THR A 433 -12.20 10.00 -43.59
N LYS A 434 -13.09 10.71 -42.89
CA LYS A 434 -13.52 12.07 -43.24
C LYS A 434 -13.68 12.91 -41.99
N GLU A 435 -13.21 14.16 -42.08
CA GLU A 435 -13.43 15.17 -41.06
C GLU A 435 -14.92 15.50 -40.95
N GLY A 436 -15.34 15.84 -39.74
CA GLY A 436 -16.69 16.34 -39.49
C GLY A 436 -16.72 17.85 -39.54
N SER A 437 -17.93 18.42 -39.57
CA SER A 437 -18.15 19.85 -39.43
C SER A 437 -19.04 20.14 -38.23
N GLY A 438 -18.74 21.24 -37.54
CA GLY A 438 -19.50 21.75 -36.43
C GLY A 438 -19.64 23.26 -36.51
N LYS A 439 -20.56 23.80 -35.72
CA LYS A 439 -20.65 25.23 -35.45
C LYS A 439 -20.47 25.47 -33.97
N GLU A 440 -19.70 26.48 -33.62
CA GLU A 440 -19.55 26.95 -32.26
C GLU A 440 -20.56 28.08 -32.03
N ILE A 441 -21.52 27.83 -31.13
CA ILE A 441 -22.58 28.79 -30.81
C ILE A 441 -22.59 29.13 -29.33
N ARG A 442 -23.10 30.30 -29.00
CA ARG A 442 -23.51 30.68 -27.65
C ARG A 442 -25.03 30.76 -27.62
N ARG A 443 -25.63 30.29 -26.53
CA ARG A 443 -27.08 30.34 -26.33
C ARG A 443 -27.40 30.95 -24.97
N CYS A 444 -28.44 31.76 -24.91
CA CYS A 444 -29.00 32.29 -23.66
C CYS A 444 -30.03 31.31 -23.07
N GLU A 445 -29.90 30.93 -21.79
CA GLU A 445 -30.87 30.02 -21.14
C GLU A 445 -32.24 30.69 -20.90
N ASN A 446 -32.28 32.01 -20.75
CA ASN A 446 -33.53 32.74 -20.49
C ASN A 446 -34.34 33.01 -21.77
N CYS A 447 -33.76 33.73 -22.74
CA CYS A 447 -34.48 34.14 -23.97
C CYS A 447 -34.22 33.25 -25.18
N GLN A 448 -33.43 32.18 -25.05
CA GLN A 448 -33.05 31.26 -26.13
C GLN A 448 -32.38 31.94 -27.35
N TYR A 449 -31.87 33.17 -27.18
CA TYR A 449 -31.08 33.86 -28.19
C TYR A 449 -29.79 33.08 -28.50
N GLU A 450 -29.50 32.87 -29.77
CA GLU A 450 -28.31 32.20 -30.26
C GLU A 450 -27.39 33.15 -31.03
N GLU A 451 -26.10 33.04 -30.77
CA GLU A 451 -25.04 33.73 -31.51
C GLU A 451 -24.08 32.69 -32.09
N LEU A 452 -23.89 32.72 -33.40
CA LEU A 452 -22.88 31.91 -34.08
C LEU A 452 -21.53 32.61 -33.96
N ILE A 453 -20.54 31.95 -33.34
CA ILE A 453 -19.19 32.50 -33.26
C ILE A 453 -18.40 32.16 -34.52
N LYS A 454 -18.29 30.86 -34.81
CA LYS A 454 -17.53 30.37 -35.96
C LYS A 454 -17.92 28.96 -36.35
N MET A 455 -17.59 28.60 -37.59
CA MET A 455 -17.61 27.22 -38.05
C MET A 455 -16.33 26.53 -37.59
N VAL A 456 -16.43 25.28 -37.14
CA VAL A 456 -15.30 24.48 -36.66
C VAL A 456 -15.25 23.14 -37.38
N VAL A 457 -14.04 22.68 -37.69
CA VAL A 457 -13.81 21.35 -38.28
C VAL A 457 -13.54 20.36 -37.15
N LEU A 458 -14.23 19.21 -37.18
CA LEU A 458 -14.10 18.16 -36.17
C LEU A 458 -13.09 17.11 -36.67
N PRO A 459 -12.04 16.79 -35.89
CA PRO A 459 -10.99 15.88 -36.32
C PRO A 459 -11.52 14.45 -36.51
N MET A 460 -10.87 13.70 -37.42
CA MET A 460 -11.20 12.29 -37.70
C MET A 460 -11.10 11.41 -36.45
N ARG A 461 -11.93 10.36 -36.36
CA ARG A 461 -11.86 9.40 -35.26
C ARG A 461 -10.58 8.57 -35.36
N THR A 462 -9.88 8.35 -34.25
CA THR A 462 -8.71 7.46 -34.17
C THR A 462 -9.09 6.11 -33.54
N LYS A 463 -8.45 5.02 -33.97
CA LYS A 463 -8.58 3.70 -33.31
C LYS A 463 -7.55 3.61 -32.20
N SER A 464 -8.00 3.48 -30.95
CA SER A 464 -7.13 3.19 -29.82
C SER A 464 -6.74 1.70 -29.86
N ALA A 465 -5.44 1.38 -29.93
CA ALA A 465 -4.96 0.02 -29.74
C ALA A 465 -5.10 -0.36 -28.26
N GLY A 466 -6.11 -1.17 -27.92
CA GLY A 466 -6.27 -1.73 -26.59
C GLY A 466 -5.33 -2.92 -26.40
N SER A 467 -4.42 -2.82 -25.45
CA SER A 467 -3.60 -3.94 -24.96
C SER A 467 -4.51 -4.97 -24.28
N SER A 468 -4.74 -6.10 -24.94
CA SER A 468 -5.39 -7.27 -24.37
C SER A 468 -4.38 -8.04 -23.51
N THR A 469 -4.46 -7.90 -22.19
CA THR A 469 -3.71 -8.77 -21.26
C THR A 469 -4.46 -10.09 -21.13
N SER A 470 -3.91 -11.14 -21.73
CA SER A 470 -4.37 -12.52 -21.61
C SER A 470 -4.13 -13.03 -20.19
N GLY A 471 -5.21 -13.43 -19.51
CA GLY A 471 -5.14 -14.16 -18.24
C GLY A 471 -4.65 -15.59 -18.48
N GLY A 472 -3.54 -15.94 -17.84
CA GLY A 472 -3.05 -17.31 -17.72
C GLY A 472 -3.20 -17.76 -16.27
N SER A 473 -4.08 -18.72 -16.03
CA SER A 473 -4.17 -19.48 -14.79
C SER A 473 -3.16 -20.62 -14.80
N SER A 474 -2.32 -20.69 -13.78
CA SER A 474 -1.62 -21.92 -13.39
C SER A 474 -1.46 -21.97 -11.89
N SER A 475 -2.16 -22.94 -11.30
CA SER A 475 -1.96 -23.45 -9.95
C SER A 475 -0.71 -24.32 -9.88
N SER A 476 0.14 -24.11 -8.89
CA SER A 476 0.90 -25.18 -8.25
C SER A 476 1.41 -24.70 -6.90
N SER A 477 0.81 -25.25 -5.86
CA SER A 477 1.24 -25.20 -4.47
C SER A 477 2.49 -26.05 -4.25
N SER A 478 3.54 -25.44 -3.72
CA SER A 478 4.63 -26.12 -3.02
C SER A 478 4.96 -25.31 -1.78
N GLY A 479 4.67 -25.86 -0.61
CA GLY A 479 5.05 -25.28 0.67
C GLY A 479 6.56 -25.28 0.80
N SER A 480 7.19 -24.12 0.60
CA SER A 480 8.61 -23.91 0.82
C SER A 480 8.84 -23.66 2.32
N SER A 481 9.53 -24.59 2.98
CA SER A 481 10.14 -24.41 4.30
C SER A 481 11.30 -23.43 4.18
N SER A 482 11.00 -22.13 4.21
CA SER A 482 12.01 -21.07 4.32
C SER A 482 12.69 -21.13 5.69
N TRP A 483 13.96 -20.73 5.77
CA TRP A 483 14.61 -20.45 7.04
C TRP A 483 13.78 -19.48 7.88
N GLY A 484 13.93 -19.57 9.20
CA GLY A 484 13.02 -18.93 10.15
C GLY A 484 13.07 -17.40 10.17
N GLY A 485 13.93 -16.75 9.38
CA GLY A 485 13.94 -15.30 9.18
C GLY A 485 14.72 -14.50 10.23
N GLY A 486 15.73 -15.09 10.88
CA GLY A 486 16.60 -14.37 11.82
C GLY A 486 17.49 -13.33 11.13
N SER A 487 17.50 -12.09 11.62
CA SER A 487 18.27 -10.95 11.05
C SER A 487 19.48 -10.54 11.91
N SER A 488 20.14 -11.50 12.55
CA SER A 488 21.21 -11.22 13.53
C SER A 488 22.58 -10.94 12.89
N GLY A 489 23.34 -10.03 13.51
CA GLY A 489 24.81 -10.08 13.49
C GLY A 489 25.29 -11.06 14.56
N GLY A 490 26.45 -11.67 14.38
CA GLY A 490 26.95 -12.67 15.30
C GLY A 490 28.46 -12.64 15.41
N GLY A 491 28.97 -13.00 16.58
CA GLY A 491 30.35 -13.48 16.75
C GLY A 491 30.62 -14.73 15.90
N GLY A 492 31.89 -15.04 15.68
CA GLY A 492 32.25 -16.20 14.88
C GLY A 492 33.62 -16.77 15.22
N ALA A 493 33.64 -18.05 15.56
CA ALA A 493 34.86 -18.83 15.75
C ALA A 493 35.35 -19.42 14.43
N GLY A 494 36.65 -19.63 14.27
CA GLY A 494 37.18 -20.24 13.05
C GLY A 494 38.66 -20.54 13.10
N GLY A 495 39.11 -21.39 12.20
CA GLY A 495 40.49 -21.87 12.18
C GLY A 495 40.98 -22.18 10.78
N LYS A 496 42.30 -22.34 10.65
CA LYS A 496 42.98 -22.79 9.44
C LYS A 496 43.73 -24.11 9.69
N TRP A 497 43.84 -24.99 8.70
CA TRP A 497 44.48 -26.32 8.88
C TRP A 497 45.62 -26.67 7.94
#